data_AF-A0A949CNK4-F1
#
_entry.id   AF-A0A949CNK4-F1
#
_cell.length_a   1.000
_cell.length_b   1.000
_cell.length_c   1.000
_cell.angle_alpha   90.00
_cell.angle_beta   90.00
_cell.angle_gamma   90.00
#
_symmetry.space_group_name_H-M   'P 1'
#
loop_
_entity.id
_entity.type
_entity.pdbx_description
1 polymer ?
#
loop_
_entity_poly.entity_id
_entity_poly.type
_entity_poly.pdbx_seq_one_letter_code
_entity_poly.pdbx_strand_id
1 'polypeptide(L)'
;MELVSRKIFRGRMKGERRSKRKGQSVEFADFRNYVAGDDLRFIDWNLFARLDRLYLKLFLEEEDLHFFAILDDSLSMDFGEPSKFFVAKQIAASLGYIGLCRGDRVSLATFSTTGSPTVLRGKSNVHRLLGFLDGAGPRSSSPTMEEAVKRFCMRSSGKGIVVIVSDLLNKAGYETALRMLV
;
A
#
# COMPACT_ATOMS: atom_id res chain seq x y z
N MET A 1 -7.69 -6.86 12.91
CA MET A 1 -8.00 -5.77 11.95
C MET A 1 -7.14 -5.92 10.71
N GLU A 2 -7.59 -5.39 9.58
CA GLU A 2 -6.91 -5.45 8.28
C GLU A 2 -7.18 -4.15 7.51
N LEU A 3 -6.20 -3.66 6.74
CA LEU A 3 -6.39 -2.51 5.84
C LEU A 3 -7.13 -2.98 4.59
N VAL A 4 -8.38 -2.57 4.39
CA VAL A 4 -9.18 -3.00 3.23
C VAL A 4 -9.25 -1.88 2.19
N SER A 5 -8.89 -2.18 0.94
CA SER A 5 -9.08 -1.30 -0.21
C SER A 5 -10.21 -1.82 -1.09
N ARG A 6 -11.01 -0.91 -1.67
CA ARG A 6 -11.96 -1.26 -2.74
C ARG A 6 -11.26 -1.56 -4.07
N LYS A 7 -10.05 -1.03 -4.28
CA LYS A 7 -9.21 -1.25 -5.48
C LYS A 7 -8.19 -2.36 -5.20
N ILE A 8 -8.05 -3.29 -6.15
CA ILE A 8 -7.06 -4.37 -6.10
C ILE A 8 -5.72 -3.83 -6.62
N PHE A 9 -4.67 -4.05 -5.83
CA PHE A 9 -3.30 -3.67 -6.21
C PHE A 9 -2.51 -4.93 -6.57
N ARG A 10 -2.06 -5.02 -7.82
CA ARG A 10 -1.22 -6.13 -8.29
C ARG A 10 0.20 -5.97 -7.78
N GLY A 11 0.67 -6.96 -7.03
CA GLY A 11 2.08 -7.09 -6.63
C GLY A 11 2.95 -7.70 -7.70
N ARG A 12 4.25 -7.45 -7.61
CA ARG A 12 5.29 -8.24 -8.30
C ARG A 12 5.92 -9.31 -7.39
N MET A 13 5.61 -9.30 -6.09
CA MET A 13 6.16 -10.20 -5.08
C MET A 13 5.04 -10.94 -4.34
N LYS A 14 5.37 -12.15 -3.86
CA LYS A 14 4.48 -13.06 -3.12
C LYS A 14 3.84 -12.34 -1.92
N GLY A 15 2.53 -12.14 -1.93
CA GLY A 15 1.74 -11.44 -0.90
C GLY A 15 1.19 -12.44 0.13
N GLU A 16 1.09 -12.08 1.42
CA GLU A 16 0.43 -12.96 2.41
C GLU A 16 -1.11 -12.86 2.35
N ARG A 17 -1.66 -11.91 1.58
CA ARG A 17 -3.10 -11.73 1.43
C ARG A 17 -3.65 -12.54 0.27
N ARG A 18 -4.75 -13.22 0.55
CA ARG A 18 -5.57 -13.93 -0.45
C ARG A 18 -6.60 -12.96 -1.03
N SER A 19 -6.57 -12.69 -2.33
CA SER A 19 -7.68 -12.01 -3.02
C SER A 19 -8.89 -12.93 -3.09
N LYS A 20 -10.08 -12.31 -3.09
CA LYS A 20 -11.36 -13.02 -3.28
C LYS A 20 -11.67 -13.30 -4.76
N ARG A 21 -10.83 -12.86 -5.71
CA ARG A 21 -10.97 -13.09 -7.16
C ARG A 21 -10.00 -14.17 -7.63
N LYS A 22 -10.50 -14.98 -8.57
CA LYS A 22 -9.78 -16.06 -9.23
C LYS A 22 -8.82 -15.45 -10.28
N GLY A 23 -7.51 -15.55 -10.07
CA GLY A 23 -6.46 -14.93 -10.89
C GLY A 23 -5.35 -15.90 -11.28
N GLN A 24 -4.19 -15.39 -11.72
CA GLN A 24 -2.97 -16.15 -12.07
C GLN A 24 -2.00 -16.11 -10.89
N SER A 25 -1.99 -17.15 -10.07
CA SER A 25 -1.13 -17.31 -8.90
C SER A 25 -0.53 -18.70 -8.91
N VAL A 26 0.38 -18.99 -7.98
CA VAL A 26 1.04 -20.29 -7.87
C VAL A 26 0.17 -21.30 -7.10
N GLU A 27 -0.73 -20.82 -6.22
CA GLU A 27 -1.63 -21.69 -5.46
C GLU A 27 -2.95 -21.97 -6.20
N PHE A 28 -3.19 -23.25 -6.47
CA PHE A 28 -4.43 -23.76 -7.04
C PHE A 28 -5.62 -23.40 -6.14
N ALA A 29 -6.66 -22.80 -6.72
CA ALA A 29 -7.90 -22.45 -6.02
C ALA A 29 -9.01 -23.45 -6.34
N ASP A 30 -9.31 -23.64 -7.63
CA ASP A 30 -10.50 -24.38 -8.09
C ASP A 30 -10.44 -24.64 -9.60
N PHE A 31 -11.43 -25.35 -10.14
CA PHE A 31 -11.67 -25.49 -11.58
C PHE A 31 -12.94 -24.75 -12.00
N ARG A 32 -12.99 -24.27 -13.25
CA ARG A 32 -14.25 -23.88 -13.90
C ARG A 32 -14.34 -24.40 -15.31
N ASN A 33 -15.56 -24.57 -15.83
CA ASN A 33 -15.78 -24.88 -17.23
C ASN A 33 -15.19 -23.78 -18.13
N TYR A 34 -14.52 -24.21 -19.19
CA TYR A 34 -14.05 -23.34 -20.26
C TYR A 34 -15.24 -22.70 -20.99
N VAL A 35 -15.09 -21.41 -21.34
CA VAL A 35 -15.99 -20.69 -22.24
C VAL A 35 -15.16 -20.11 -23.39
N ALA A 36 -15.76 -20.02 -24.57
CA ALA A 36 -15.10 -19.42 -25.73
C ALA A 36 -14.57 -18.01 -25.41
N GLY A 37 -13.28 -17.79 -25.69
CA GLY A 37 -12.57 -16.55 -25.36
C GLY A 37 -11.67 -16.65 -24.13
N ASP A 38 -11.74 -17.75 -23.37
CA ASP A 38 -10.82 -17.99 -22.28
C ASP A 38 -9.41 -18.39 -22.77
N ASP A 39 -8.40 -18.06 -21.97
CA ASP A 39 -6.99 -18.32 -22.29
C ASP A 39 -6.66 -19.81 -22.12
N LEU A 40 -6.32 -20.45 -23.25
CA LEU A 40 -6.05 -21.90 -23.33
C LEU A 40 -4.85 -22.34 -22.48
N ARG A 41 -3.96 -21.42 -22.08
CA ARG A 41 -2.80 -21.74 -21.23
C ARG A 41 -3.18 -22.25 -19.85
N PHE A 42 -4.40 -21.94 -19.39
CA PHE A 42 -4.89 -22.38 -18.09
C PHE A 42 -5.73 -23.66 -18.15
N ILE A 43 -5.86 -24.29 -19.32
CA ILE A 43 -6.59 -25.56 -19.44
C ILE A 43 -5.84 -26.66 -18.70
N ASP A 44 -6.58 -27.44 -17.91
CA ASP A 44 -6.06 -28.68 -17.33
C ASP A 44 -6.25 -29.84 -18.31
N TRP A 45 -5.17 -30.17 -19.04
CA TRP A 45 -5.17 -31.29 -19.98
C TRP A 45 -5.34 -32.67 -19.33
N ASN A 46 -4.90 -32.83 -18.06
CA ASN A 46 -5.09 -34.10 -17.33
C ASN A 46 -6.55 -34.28 -16.92
N LEU A 47 -7.21 -33.20 -16.50
CA LEU A 47 -8.62 -33.24 -16.16
C LEU A 47 -9.49 -33.46 -17.42
N PHE A 48 -9.11 -32.83 -18.54
CA PHE A 48 -9.73 -33.09 -19.84
C PHE A 48 -9.65 -34.57 -20.22
N ALA A 49 -8.47 -35.19 -20.12
CA ALA A 49 -8.29 -36.60 -20.45
C ALA A 49 -9.16 -37.57 -19.61
N ARG A 50 -9.64 -37.15 -18.44
CA ARG A 50 -10.45 -37.98 -17.53
C ARG A 50 -11.95 -37.72 -17.66
N LEU A 51 -12.35 -36.49 -17.96
CA LEU A 51 -13.75 -36.06 -17.92
C LEU A 51 -14.30 -35.68 -19.30
N ASP A 52 -13.46 -35.67 -20.33
CA ASP A 52 -13.77 -35.27 -21.71
C ASP A 52 -14.47 -33.90 -21.80
N ARG A 53 -14.09 -33.00 -20.89
CA ARG A 53 -14.61 -31.65 -20.75
C ARG A 53 -13.50 -30.67 -20.44
N LEU A 54 -13.54 -29.51 -21.08
CA LEU A 54 -12.52 -28.46 -20.90
C LEU A 54 -12.75 -27.70 -19.59
N TYR A 55 -11.75 -27.76 -18.72
CA TYR A 55 -11.71 -27.02 -17.46
C TYR A 55 -10.49 -26.10 -17.42
N LEU A 56 -10.68 -24.90 -16.88
CA LEU A 56 -9.61 -23.95 -16.57
C LEU A 56 -9.22 -24.07 -15.10
N LYS A 57 -7.90 -24.15 -14.84
CA LYS A 57 -7.33 -23.96 -13.50
C LYS A 57 -7.51 -22.52 -13.08
N LEU A 58 -8.12 -22.34 -11.92
CA LEU A 58 -8.24 -21.07 -11.25
C LEU A 58 -7.20 -21.05 -10.14
N PHE A 59 -6.46 -19.97 -10.04
CA PHE A 59 -5.49 -19.78 -8.99
C PHE A 59 -5.96 -18.66 -8.05
N LEU A 60 -5.55 -18.74 -6.79
CA LEU A 60 -5.87 -17.74 -5.76
C LEU A 60 -5.02 -16.50 -6.01
N GLU A 61 -5.58 -15.42 -6.55
CA GLU A 61 -4.82 -14.19 -6.77
C GLU A 61 -4.26 -13.71 -5.41
N GLU A 62 -2.95 -13.53 -5.29
CA GLU A 62 -2.36 -12.93 -4.08
C GLU A 62 -2.43 -11.40 -4.22
N GLU A 63 -3.03 -10.71 -3.25
CA GLU A 63 -2.99 -9.25 -3.19
C GLU A 63 -1.71 -8.82 -2.46
N ASP A 64 -0.94 -7.95 -3.08
CA ASP A 64 0.22 -7.34 -2.45
C ASP A 64 -0.13 -5.88 -2.16
N LEU A 65 -0.83 -5.68 -1.05
CA LEU A 65 -1.23 -4.35 -0.62
C LEU A 65 0.02 -3.58 -0.16
N HIS A 66 0.27 -2.46 -0.81
CA HIS A 66 1.29 -1.51 -0.39
C HIS A 66 0.61 -0.33 0.29
N PHE A 67 0.85 -0.17 1.58
CA PHE A 67 0.41 0.98 2.36
C PHE A 67 1.53 2.02 2.43
N PHE A 68 1.22 3.25 2.03
CA PHE A 68 2.11 4.39 2.16
C PHE A 68 1.51 5.37 3.18
N ALA A 69 2.27 5.71 4.21
CA ALA A 69 1.93 6.79 5.13
C ALA A 69 2.88 7.96 4.90
N ILE A 70 2.31 9.11 4.54
CA ILE A 70 3.03 10.36 4.35
C ILE A 70 2.58 11.34 5.44
N LEU A 71 3.51 11.72 6.31
CA LEU A 71 3.26 12.65 7.39
C LEU A 71 3.63 14.07 6.97
N ASP A 72 2.72 15.01 7.22
CA ASP A 72 3.03 16.43 7.19
C ASP A 72 3.93 16.78 8.37
N ASP A 73 5.14 17.25 8.10
CA ASP A 73 6.11 17.69 9.10
C ASP A 73 6.31 19.21 9.09
N SER A 74 5.32 19.97 8.62
CA SER A 74 5.33 21.44 8.72
C SER A 74 5.13 21.94 10.15
N LEU A 75 5.51 23.19 10.42
CA LEU A 75 5.36 23.81 11.74
C LEU A 75 3.92 23.88 12.24
N SER A 76 2.92 23.94 11.35
CA SER A 76 1.51 23.98 11.78
C SER A 76 1.09 22.71 12.53
N MET A 77 1.82 21.61 12.31
CA MET A 77 1.61 20.33 12.98
C MET A 77 2.18 20.31 14.41
N ASP A 78 2.99 21.28 14.81
CA ASP A 78 3.52 21.40 16.19
C ASP A 78 2.56 22.10 17.16
N PHE A 79 1.28 22.17 16.80
CA PHE A 79 0.26 22.86 17.59
C PHE A 79 -0.49 21.89 18.53
N GLY A 80 -0.73 22.33 19.77
CA GLY A 80 -1.53 21.62 20.78
C GLY A 80 -0.73 20.69 21.71
N GLU A 81 -1.39 20.21 22.77
CA GLU A 81 -0.84 19.24 23.72
C GLU A 81 -1.83 18.08 23.95
N PRO A 82 -1.54 16.85 23.46
CA PRO A 82 -0.40 16.50 22.60
C PRO A 82 -0.48 17.17 21.22
N SER A 83 0.66 17.38 20.57
CA SER A 83 0.70 18.07 19.27
C SER A 83 -0.01 17.29 18.17
N LYS A 84 -0.53 18.00 17.15
CA LYS A 84 -1.14 17.35 15.97
C LYS A 84 -0.19 16.33 15.35
N PHE A 85 1.10 16.66 15.29
CA PHE A 85 2.14 15.77 14.76
C PHE A 85 2.27 14.49 15.59
N PHE A 86 2.17 14.58 16.92
CA PHE A 86 2.19 13.41 17.79
C PHE A 86 1.01 12.47 17.48
N VAL A 87 -0.20 13.02 17.33
CA VAL A 87 -1.39 12.24 16.93
C VAL A 87 -1.19 11.65 15.53
N ALA A 88 -0.60 12.40 14.59
CA ALA A 88 -0.30 11.92 13.25
C ALA A 88 0.65 10.70 13.27
N LYS A 89 1.67 10.72 14.14
CA LYS A 89 2.55 9.57 14.38
C LYS A 89 1.78 8.36 14.90
N GLN A 90 0.85 8.55 15.85
CA GLN A 90 0.04 7.45 16.38
C GLN A 90 -0.86 6.81 15.31
N ILE A 91 -1.46 7.62 14.43
CA ILE A 91 -2.26 7.15 13.29
C ILE A 91 -1.39 6.32 12.34
N ALA A 92 -0.23 6.85 11.92
CA ALA A 92 0.68 6.14 11.05
C ALA A 92 1.23 4.85 11.69
N ALA A 93 1.56 4.87 12.98
CA ALA A 93 1.99 3.69 13.73
C ALA A 93 0.90 2.62 13.76
N SER A 94 -0.34 3.00 14.03
CA SER A 94 -1.48 2.08 14.13
C SER A 94 -1.77 1.41 12.79
N LEU A 95 -1.89 2.20 11.71
CA LEU A 95 -2.16 1.66 10.37
C LEU A 95 -0.97 0.85 9.85
N GLY A 96 0.25 1.35 10.05
CA GLY A 96 1.48 0.63 9.68
C GLY A 96 1.63 -0.69 10.42
N TYR A 97 1.33 -0.73 11.72
CA TYR A 97 1.35 -1.96 12.51
C TYR A 97 0.35 -2.99 11.99
N ILE A 98 -0.88 -2.55 11.68
CA ILE A 98 -1.90 -3.43 11.09
C ILE A 98 -1.40 -4.02 9.77
N GLY A 99 -0.80 -3.19 8.89
CA GLY A 99 -0.22 -3.64 7.63
C GLY A 99 0.91 -4.66 7.82
N LEU A 100 1.89 -4.35 8.67
CA LEU A 100 3.00 -5.25 8.98
C LEU A 100 2.53 -6.58 9.60
N CYS A 101 1.46 -6.56 10.40
CA CYS A 101 0.85 -7.75 10.98
C CYS A 101 0.15 -8.67 9.98
N ARG A 102 -0.14 -8.17 8.77
CA ARG A 102 -0.78 -8.89 7.67
C ARG A 102 0.19 -9.21 6.53
N GLY A 103 1.48 -8.93 6.72
CA GLY A 103 2.49 -9.14 5.69
C GLY A 103 2.44 -8.14 4.55
N ASP A 104 1.74 -7.01 4.72
CA ASP A 104 1.70 -5.93 3.74
C ASP A 104 3.04 -5.20 3.67
N ARG A 105 3.28 -4.58 2.52
CA ARG A 105 4.35 -3.60 2.39
C ARG A 105 3.90 -2.29 3.01
N VAL A 106 4.70 -1.76 3.92
CA VAL A 106 4.47 -0.48 4.58
C VAL A 106 5.62 0.45 4.26
N SER A 107 5.30 1.62 3.73
CA SER A 107 6.27 2.66 3.43
C SER A 107 5.94 3.93 4.19
N LEU A 108 6.94 4.48 4.85
CA LEU A 108 6.84 5.71 5.61
C LEU A 108 7.61 6.83 4.90
N ALA A 109 7.02 8.03 4.90
CA ALA A 109 7.67 9.25 4.46
C ALA A 109 7.12 10.44 5.26
N THR A 110 7.89 11.51 5.31
CA THR A 110 7.42 12.85 5.67
C THR A 110 7.50 13.77 4.46
N PHE A 111 6.89 14.96 4.53
CA PHE A 111 7.01 15.96 3.45
C PHE A 111 8.47 16.32 3.15
N SER A 112 9.30 16.38 4.18
CA SER A 112 10.74 16.65 4.05
C SER A 112 11.59 15.46 3.59
N THR A 113 11.00 14.28 3.33
CA THR A 113 11.78 13.08 2.93
C THR A 113 12.41 13.24 1.54
N THR A 114 13.74 13.20 1.49
CA THR A 114 14.55 13.38 0.27
C THR A 114 15.02 12.07 -0.37
N GLY A 115 14.88 10.93 0.31
CA GLY A 115 15.22 9.60 -0.23
C GLY A 115 14.01 8.87 -0.81
N SER A 116 14.25 7.66 -1.31
CA SER A 116 13.16 6.70 -1.54
C SER A 116 12.60 6.24 -0.19
N PRO A 117 11.27 6.12 -0.06
CA PRO A 117 10.66 5.69 1.20
C PRO A 117 11.12 4.27 1.54
N THR A 118 11.51 4.05 2.80
CA THR A 118 11.86 2.71 3.28
C THR A 118 10.65 1.80 3.16
N VAL A 119 10.81 0.62 2.57
CA VAL A 119 9.76 -0.40 2.49
C VAL A 119 9.97 -1.41 3.61
N LEU A 120 9.02 -1.49 4.53
CA LEU A 120 8.99 -2.43 5.64
C LEU A 120 7.97 -3.53 5.35
N ARG A 121 8.23 -4.74 5.83
CA ARG A 121 7.31 -5.87 5.67
C ARG A 121 7.42 -6.83 6.85
N GLY A 122 6.27 -7.35 7.30
CA GLY A 122 6.21 -8.33 8.39
C GLY A 122 6.43 -7.73 9.78
N LYS A 123 5.92 -8.45 10.79
CA LYS A 123 5.88 -8.00 12.20
C LYS A 123 7.26 -7.71 12.81
N SER A 124 8.31 -8.38 12.33
CA SER A 124 9.68 -8.15 12.81
C SER A 124 10.15 -6.72 12.59
N ASN A 125 9.59 -6.00 11.61
CA ASN A 125 9.96 -4.63 11.27
C ASN A 125 9.19 -3.55 12.03
N VAL A 126 8.35 -3.91 13.02
CA VAL A 126 7.59 -2.93 13.82
C VAL A 126 8.52 -1.96 14.56
N HIS A 127 9.65 -2.42 15.09
CA HIS A 127 10.64 -1.54 15.73
C HIS A 127 11.22 -0.49 14.77
N ARG A 128 11.40 -0.84 13.48
CA ARG A 128 11.86 0.12 12.45
C ARG A 128 10.79 1.13 12.09
N LEU A 129 9.52 0.69 12.04
CA LEU A 129 8.37 1.58 11.86
C LEU A 129 8.34 2.64 12.97
N LEU A 130 8.42 2.20 14.23
CA LEU A 130 8.43 3.10 15.38
C LEU A 130 9.67 3.99 15.41
N GLY A 131 10.86 3.44 15.17
CA GLY A 131 12.09 4.22 15.12
C GLY A 131 12.10 5.33 14.07
N PHE A 132 11.48 5.10 12.90
CA PHE A 132 11.28 6.16 11.90
C PHE A 132 10.36 7.28 12.44
N LEU A 133 9.25 6.90 13.08
CA LEU A 133 8.28 7.86 13.61
C LEU A 133 8.87 8.66 14.77
N ASP A 134 9.65 8.02 15.64
CA ASP A 134 10.31 8.69 16.76
C ASP A 134 11.37 9.69 16.28
N GLY A 135 12.09 9.37 15.20
CA GLY A 135 13.04 10.27 14.55
C GLY A 135 12.40 11.38 13.70
N ALA A 136 11.09 11.32 13.47
CA ALA A 136 10.35 12.34 12.74
C ALA A 136 9.79 13.41 13.70
N GLY A 137 9.80 14.65 13.23
CA GLY A 137 9.31 15.81 13.97
C GLY A 137 9.00 16.99 13.04
N PRO A 138 8.19 17.97 13.49
CA PRO A 138 7.91 19.20 12.75
C PRO A 138 9.19 19.97 12.41
N ARG A 139 9.20 20.66 11.28
CA ARG A 139 10.34 21.38 10.72
C ARG A 139 9.92 22.77 10.23
N SER A 140 10.79 23.75 10.50
CA SER A 140 10.59 25.15 10.09
C SER A 140 10.56 25.37 8.58
N SER A 141 11.22 24.50 7.82
CA SER A 141 11.30 24.57 6.36
C SER A 141 10.84 23.26 5.75
N SER A 142 9.57 22.91 5.98
CA SER A 142 8.91 21.78 5.31
C SER A 142 8.45 22.21 3.91
N PRO A 143 8.64 21.38 2.87
CA PRO A 143 8.17 21.70 1.52
C PRO A 143 6.64 21.72 1.46
N THR A 144 6.10 22.33 0.40
CA THR A 144 4.67 22.30 0.14
C THR A 144 4.17 20.86 -0.08
N MET A 145 2.89 20.60 0.21
CA MET A 145 2.28 19.30 -0.04
C MET A 145 2.42 18.85 -1.50
N GLU A 146 2.32 19.78 -2.46
CA GLU A 146 2.52 19.49 -3.87
C GLU A 146 3.94 19.00 -4.16
N GLU A 147 4.96 19.70 -3.66
CA GLU A 147 6.35 19.27 -3.83
C GLU A 147 6.63 17.93 -3.17
N ALA A 148 6.12 17.72 -1.96
CA ALA A 148 6.27 16.47 -1.23
C ALA A 148 5.65 15.29 -2.00
N VAL A 149 4.41 15.45 -2.47
CA VAL A 149 3.71 14.42 -3.25
C VAL A 149 4.39 14.20 -4.60
N LYS A 150 4.82 15.26 -5.30
CA LYS A 150 5.56 15.13 -6.56
C LYS A 150 6.87 14.35 -6.37
N ARG A 151 7.64 14.66 -5.32
CA ARG A 151 8.86 13.91 -4.96
C ARG A 151 8.55 12.46 -4.62
N PHE A 152 7.46 12.22 -3.88
CA PHE A 152 6.99 10.88 -3.57
C PHE A 152 6.65 10.10 -4.84
N CYS A 153 5.86 10.65 -5.76
CA CYS A 153 5.48 9.98 -7.02
C CYS A 153 6.68 9.69 -7.92
N MET A 154 7.71 10.55 -7.92
CA MET A 154 8.93 10.30 -8.71
C MET A 154 9.82 9.18 -8.16
N ARG A 155 9.72 8.87 -6.86
CA ARG A 155 10.62 7.92 -6.17
C ARG A 155 9.94 6.64 -5.73
N SER A 156 8.65 6.71 -5.45
CA SER A 156 7.84 5.57 -5.11
C SER A 156 7.48 4.81 -6.37
N SER A 157 7.73 3.51 -6.37
CA SER A 157 7.25 2.62 -7.42
C SER A 157 6.23 1.66 -6.84
N GLY A 158 5.08 1.55 -7.52
CA GLY A 158 4.03 0.62 -7.13
C GLY A 158 2.66 1.29 -7.01
N LYS A 159 1.63 0.45 -6.95
CA LYS A 159 0.27 0.87 -6.68
C LYS A 159 -0.07 0.47 -5.25
N GLY A 160 -0.84 1.29 -4.56
CA GLY A 160 -1.16 1.05 -3.16
C GLY A 160 -2.13 2.07 -2.59
N ILE A 161 -2.39 1.94 -1.29
CA ILE A 161 -3.13 2.96 -0.54
C ILE A 161 -2.13 3.99 -0.05
N VAL A 162 -2.31 5.25 -0.43
CA VAL A 162 -1.57 6.38 0.15
C VAL A 162 -2.47 7.07 1.17
N VAL A 163 -1.98 7.19 2.40
CA VAL A 163 -2.61 7.97 3.47
C VAL A 163 -1.70 9.13 3.80
N ILE A 164 -2.20 10.33 3.55
CA ILE A 164 -1.55 11.58 3.95
C ILE A 164 -2.18 12.04 5.26
N VAL A 165 -1.35 12.30 6.27
CA VAL A 165 -1.80 12.83 7.56
C VAL A 165 -1.29 14.26 7.71
N SER A 166 -2.20 15.22 7.61
CA SER A 166 -1.92 16.66 7.56
C SER A 166 -3.11 17.42 8.14
N ASP A 167 -2.87 18.61 8.67
CA ASP A 167 -3.93 19.57 9.01
C ASP A 167 -4.42 20.38 7.79
N LEU A 168 -3.86 20.09 6.61
CA LEU A 168 -4.17 20.69 5.31
C LEU A 168 -4.08 22.22 5.30
N LEU A 169 -3.29 22.80 6.22
CA LEU A 169 -3.08 24.23 6.32
C LEU A 169 -2.10 24.73 5.25
N ASN A 170 -2.46 24.57 3.98
CA ASN A 170 -1.64 24.99 2.83
C ASN A 170 -2.34 26.11 2.05
N LYS A 171 -1.73 27.30 2.03
CA LYS A 171 -2.26 28.47 1.31
C LYS A 171 -2.32 28.25 -0.22
N ALA A 172 -1.47 27.40 -0.77
CA ALA A 172 -1.45 27.08 -2.21
C ALA A 172 -2.53 26.05 -2.61
N GLY A 173 -3.28 25.51 -1.64
CA GLY A 173 -4.25 24.43 -1.86
C GLY A 173 -3.61 23.03 -1.88
N TYR A 174 -4.45 22.01 -1.99
CA TYR A 174 -4.05 20.59 -1.94
C TYR A 174 -4.55 19.77 -3.15
N GLU A 175 -5.40 20.35 -4.01
CA GLU A 175 -6.08 19.63 -5.09
C GLU A 175 -5.09 19.07 -6.13
N THR A 176 -4.12 19.89 -6.54
CA THR A 176 -3.07 19.49 -7.49
C THR A 176 -2.28 18.29 -6.98
N ALA A 177 -1.91 18.31 -5.69
CA ALA A 177 -1.19 17.22 -5.05
C ALA A 177 -2.02 15.92 -5.04
N LEU A 178 -3.30 16.00 -4.66
CA LEU A 178 -4.17 14.82 -4.61
C LEU A 178 -4.44 14.22 -6.00
N ARG A 179 -4.56 15.06 -7.05
CA ARG A 179 -4.72 14.59 -8.43
C ARG A 179 -3.51 13.79 -8.94
N MET A 180 -2.30 14.04 -8.43
CA MET A 180 -1.11 13.27 -8.79
C MET A 180 -1.12 11.82 -8.24
N LEU A 181 -2.02 11.50 -7.31
CA LEU A 181 -2.09 10.19 -6.64
C LEU A 181 -3.18 9.26 -7.17
N VAL A 182 -4.01 9.73 -8.11
CA VAL A 182 -5.18 9.00 -8.67
C VAL A 182 -4.91 8.60 -10.11
#